data_AF-A0A329KJY2-F1
#
_entry.id   AF-A0A329KJY2-F1
#
_cell.length_a   1.000
_cell.length_b   1.000
_cell.length_c   1.000
_cell.angle_alpha   90.00
_cell.angle_beta   90.00
_cell.angle_gamma   90.00
#
_symmetry.space_group_name_H-M   'P 1'
#
loop_
_entity.id
_entity.type
_entity.pdbx_description
1 polymer ?
#
loop_
_entity_poly.entity_id
_entity_poly.type
_entity_poly.pdbx_seq_one_letter_code
_entity_poly.pdbx_strand_id
1 'polypeptide(L)' 'MEKKNLQLPKTARRLPIVKAQDVEFSIDEADEEDLEAMERAEAADKRQNEF' A
#
# COMPACT_ATOMS: atom_id res chain seq x y z
N MET A 1 6.40 -26.88 30.48
CA MET A 1 5.41 -26.53 29.44
C MET A 1 6.13 -26.37 28.13
N GLU A 2 5.87 -27.23 27.17
CA GLU A 2 6.53 -27.26 25.86
C GLU A 2 5.83 -26.28 24.90
N LYS A 3 6.56 -25.29 24.39
CA LYS A 3 6.03 -24.33 23.43
C LYS A 3 5.94 -25.02 22.07
N LYS A 4 4.72 -25.29 21.59
CA LYS A 4 4.49 -25.81 20.23
C LYS A 4 4.90 -24.73 19.22
N ASN A 5 6.03 -24.95 18.54
CA ASN A 5 6.44 -24.16 17.39
C ASN A 5 5.44 -24.37 16.25
N LEU A 6 4.46 -23.47 16.13
CA LEU A 6 3.51 -23.45 15.02
C LEU A 6 4.25 -22.93 13.77
N GLN A 7 4.94 -23.83 13.07
CA GLN A 7 5.44 -23.54 11.73
C GLN A 7 4.21 -23.44 10.81
N LEU A 8 3.84 -22.21 10.45
CA LEU A 8 2.84 -21.97 9.41
C LEU A 8 3.30 -22.70 8.14
N PRO A 9 2.45 -23.55 7.52
CA PRO A 9 2.82 -24.22 6.29
C PRO A 9 3.10 -23.15 5.24
N LYS A 10 4.33 -23.13 4.72
CA LYS A 10 4.70 -22.29 3.58
C LYS A 10 3.84 -22.74 2.39
N THR A 11 2.68 -22.12 2.19
CA THR A 11 1.87 -22.40 1.01
C THR A 11 2.70 -21.97 -0.19
N ALA A 12 3.20 -22.94 -0.95
CA ALA A 12 3.79 -22.72 -2.27
C ALA A 12 2.69 -22.37 -3.27
N ARG A 13 1.98 -21.26 -3.02
CA ARG A 13 1.19 -20.64 -4.08
C ARG A 13 2.23 -20.04 -5.02
N ARG A 14 2.52 -20.75 -6.12
CA ARG A 14 3.27 -20.22 -7.27
C ARG A 14 2.43 -19.13 -7.93
N LEU A 15 2.24 -18.03 -7.22
CA LEU A 15 1.60 -16.86 -7.77
C LEU A 15 2.55 -16.31 -8.84
N PRO A 16 2.04 -15.94 -10.03
CA PRO A 16 2.86 -15.32 -11.04
C PRO A 16 3.46 -14.04 -10.44
N ILE A 17 4.78 -13.98 -10.35
CA ILE A 17 5.49 -12.75 -10.01
C ILE A 17 5.42 -11.89 -11.26
N VAL A 18 4.47 -10.96 -11.28
CA VAL A 18 4.39 -9.94 -12.32
C VAL A 18 5.57 -8.99 -12.19
N LYS A 19 6.02 -8.42 -13.31
CA LYS A 19 7.12 -7.46 -13.31
C LYS A 19 6.73 -6.27 -12.45
N ALA A 20 7.54 -5.96 -11.44
CA ALA A 20 7.44 -4.69 -10.74
C ALA A 20 7.82 -3.58 -11.74
N GLN A 21 6.85 -2.75 -12.08
CA GLN A 21 7.04 -1.55 -12.87
C GLN A 21 6.65 -0.38 -11.99
N ASP A 22 7.42 0.70 -12.06
CA ASP A 22 7.06 1.94 -11.40
C ASP A 22 5.80 2.48 -12.07
N VAL A 23 4.83 2.87 -11.26
CA VAL A 23 3.56 3.42 -11.71
C VAL A 23 3.52 4.89 -11.29
N GLU A 24 3.26 5.76 -12.26
CA GLU A 24 3.12 7.19 -12.04
C GLU A 24 1.65 7.56 -11.84
N PHE A 25 1.40 8.58 -11.05
CA PHE A 25 0.05 9.11 -10.88
C PHE A 25 -0.44 9.79 -12.17
N SER A 26 -1.68 9.49 -12.57
CA SER A 26 -2.34 10.08 -13.74
C SER A 26 -3.59 10.83 -13.29
N ILE A 27 -3.58 12.16 -13.42
CA ILE A 27 -4.73 12.99 -13.03
C ILE A 27 -5.96 12.77 -13.93
N ASP A 28 -5.73 12.43 -15.20
CA ASP A 28 -6.81 12.24 -16.17
C ASP A 28 -7.56 10.92 -15.96
N GLU A 29 -6.94 9.97 -15.26
CA GLU A 29 -7.52 8.66 -14.91
C GLU A 29 -8.02 8.61 -13.46
N ALA A 30 -7.74 9.64 -12.67
CA ALA A 30 -8.12 9.71 -11.27
C ALA A 30 -9.64 9.85 -11.13
N ASP A 31 -10.22 9.04 -10.25
CA ASP A 31 -11.61 9.17 -9.87
C ASP A 31 -11.81 10.12 -8.67
N GLU A 32 -13.05 10.26 -8.22
CA GLU A 32 -13.39 11.13 -7.09
C GLU A 32 -12.68 10.70 -5.79
N GLU A 33 -12.56 9.39 -5.55
CA GLU A 33 -11.90 8.86 -4.36
C GLU A 33 -10.39 9.14 -4.38
N ASP A 34 -9.77 9.04 -5.55
CA ASP A 34 -8.35 9.37 -5.75
C ASP A 34 -8.07 10.85 -5.41
N LEU A 35 -8.93 11.76 -5.88
CA LEU A 35 -8.79 13.19 -5.63
C LEU A 35 -8.97 13.54 -4.15
N GLU A 36 -9.98 12.97 -3.49
CA GLU A 36 -10.18 13.15 -2.04
C GLU A 36 -8.99 12.62 -1.24
N ALA A 37 -8.40 11.49 -1.66
CA ALA A 37 -7.22 10.93 -1.03
C ALA A 37 -6.01 11.87 -1.15
N MET A 38 -5.82 12.50 -2.31
CA MET A 38 -4.76 13.50 -2.53
C MET A 38 -4.93 14.70 -1.60
N GLU A 39 -6.13 15.28 -1.51
CA GLU A 39 -6.40 16.43 -0.63
C GLU A 39 -6.12 16.07 0.83
N ARG A 40 -6.56 14.88 1.25
CA ARG A 40 -6.34 14.37 2.61
C ARG A 40 -4.85 14.20 2.91
N ALA A 41 -4.07 13.71 1.95
CA ALA A 41 -2.62 13.54 2.08
C ALA A 41 -1.92 14.90 2.23
N GLU A 42 -2.24 15.87 1.37
CA GLU A 42 -1.66 17.22 1.44
C GLU A 42 -1.98 17.91 2.77
N ALA A 43 -3.23 17.79 3.25
CA ALA A 43 -3.62 18.34 4.54
C ALA A 43 -2.87 17.68 5.71
N ALA A 44 -2.56 16.38 5.62
CA ALA A 44 -1.77 15.68 6.63
C ALA A 44 -0.31 16.14 6.64
N ASP A 45 0.30 16.29 5.46
CA ASP A 45 1.67 16.77 5.32
C ASP A 45 1.83 18.20 5.84
N LYS A 46 0.86 19.08 5.56
CA LYS A 46 0.82 20.44 6.14
C LYS A 46 0.83 20.39 7.65
N ARG A 47 -0.05 19.58 8.25
CA ARG A 47 -0.08 19.42 9.72
C ARG A 47 1.26 18.92 10.25
N GLN A 48 1.89 17.95 9.57
CA GLN A 48 3.15 17.35 10.03
C GLN A 48 4.33 18.32 9.93
N ASN A 49 4.37 19.18 8.91
CA ASN A 49 5.44 20.16 8.71
C ASN A 49 5.26 21.43 9.55
N GLU A 50 4.08 21.67 10.13
CA GLU A 50 3.80 22.79 11.02
C GLU A 50 4.17 22.52 12.50
N PHE A 51 4.68 21.32 12.82
CA PHE A 51 5.26 20.97 14.13
C PHE A 51 6.80 20.93 14.08
#